data_AF-A0A174ZRV7-F1
#
_entry.id   AF-A0A174ZRV7-F1
#
_cell.length_a   1.000
_cell.length_b   1.000
_cell.length_c   1.000
_cell.angle_alpha   90.00
_cell.angle_beta   90.00
_cell.angle_gamma   90.00
#
_symmetry.space_group_name_H-M   'P 1'
#
loop_
_entity.id
_entity.type
_entity.pdbx_description
1 polymer ?
#
loop_
_entity_poly.entity_id
_entity_poly.type
_entity_poly.pdbx_seq_one_letter_code
_entity_poly.pdbx_strand_id
1 'polypeptide(L)' 'MKQKRKQLPEKQKPANGKLLQWHPAFYADLQIEFREETEKLKFEREYLLSSKPMAIDVLIIKKKDAEPIHKNIGKN' A
#
# COMPACT_ATOMS: atom_id res chain seq x y z
N MET A 1 32.93 26.50 8.03
CA MET A 1 31.49 26.53 8.39
C MET A 1 30.92 25.12 8.22
N LYS A 2 30.49 24.46 9.29
CA LYS A 2 30.03 23.06 9.25
C LYS A 2 28.52 23.04 9.02
N GLN A 3 28.08 22.61 7.83
CA GLN A 3 26.67 22.36 7.53
C GLN A 3 26.13 21.26 8.46
N LYS A 4 25.27 21.63 9.41
CA LYS A 4 24.46 20.69 10.19
C LYS A 4 23.57 19.92 9.21
N ARG A 5 23.82 18.63 9.06
CA ARG A 5 22.91 17.69 8.41
C ARG A 5 21.55 17.80 9.12
N LYS A 6 20.51 18.21 8.40
CA LYS A 6 19.12 18.17 8.88
C LYS A 6 18.78 16.71 9.18
N GLN A 7 18.57 16.39 10.45
CA GLN A 7 18.06 15.09 10.85
C GLN A 7 16.62 14.97 10.34
N LEU A 8 16.34 13.86 9.64
CA LEU A 8 15.01 13.46 9.20
C LEU A 8 14.12 13.23 10.44
N PRO A 9 12.81 13.53 10.42
CA PRO A 9 11.99 13.45 11.63
C PRO A 9 11.94 12.02 12.17
N GLU A 10 11.97 11.93 13.49
CA GLU A 10 11.87 10.70 14.28
C GLU A 10 10.65 9.88 13.82
N LYS A 11 10.88 8.64 13.37
CA LYS A 11 9.81 7.69 13.07
C LYS A 11 8.86 7.64 14.27
N GLN A 12 7.58 7.94 14.03
CA GLN A 12 6.53 7.93 15.05
C GLN A 12 6.60 6.62 15.85
N LYS A 13 7.05 6.68 17.09
CA LYS A 13 7.04 5.54 18.01
C LYS A 13 5.61 5.38 18.53
N PRO A 14 4.98 4.21 18.38
CA PRO A 14 3.63 4.00 18.90
C PRO A 14 3.66 4.06 20.42
N ALA A 15 2.72 4.82 21.01
CA ALA A 15 2.68 5.14 22.44
C ALA A 15 2.41 3.94 23.38
N ASN A 16 2.30 2.70 22.87
CA ASN A 16 2.00 1.49 23.66
C ASN A 16 2.69 0.21 23.14
N GLY A 17 3.83 0.30 22.47
CA GLY A 17 4.64 -0.87 22.07
C GLY A 17 4.03 -1.79 21.00
N LYS A 18 2.73 -1.67 20.69
CA LYS A 18 2.09 -2.28 19.52
C LYS A 18 2.23 -1.34 18.32
N LEU A 19 3.09 -1.69 17.38
CA LEU A 19 3.03 -1.11 16.04
C LEU A 19 1.65 -1.38 15.46
N LEU A 20 0.94 -0.33 15.04
CA LEU A 20 -0.28 -0.51 14.27
C LEU A 20 0.10 -1.15 12.92
N GLN A 21 -0.28 -2.41 12.74
CA GLN A 21 -0.10 -3.11 11.48
C GLN A 21 -1.22 -2.64 10.54
N TRP A 22 -0.98 -1.55 9.82
CA TRP A 22 -1.93 -1.05 8.83
C TRP A 22 -2.12 -2.05 7.68
N HIS A 23 -1.11 -2.86 7.37
CA HIS A 23 -1.09 -3.69 6.16
C HIS A 23 -2.22 -4.74 6.09
N PRO A 24 -2.55 -5.51 7.16
CA PRO A 24 -3.63 -6.49 7.08
C PRO A 24 -5.01 -5.86 6.92
N ALA A 25 -5.29 -4.76 7.63
CA ALA A 25 -6.57 -4.06 7.53
C ALA A 25 -6.73 -3.41 6.14
N PHE A 26 -5.70 -2.70 5.68
CA PHE A 26 -5.70 -2.06 4.36
C PHE A 26 -5.86 -3.08 3.22
N TYR A 27 -5.19 -4.23 3.31
CA TYR A 27 -5.34 -5.30 2.31
C TYR A 27 -6.74 -5.92 2.32
N ALA A 28 -7.38 -6.05 3.47
CA ALA A 28 -8.75 -6.54 3.57
C ALA A 28 -9.74 -5.55 2.94
N ASP A 29 -9.59 -4.25 3.23
CA ASP A 29 -10.44 -3.20 2.70
C ASP A 29 -10.35 -3.12 1.17
N LEU A 30 -9.14 -3.27 0.60
CA LEU A 30 -8.96 -3.33 -0.85
C LEU A 30 -9.67 -4.54 -1.48
N GLN A 31 -9.63 -5.71 -0.84
CA GLN A 31 -10.35 -6.88 -1.35
C GLN A 31 -11.88 -6.70 -1.27
N ILE A 32 -12.38 -5.97 -0.28
CA ILE A 32 -13.81 -5.66 -0.16
C ILE A 32 -14.22 -4.67 -1.25
N GLU A 33 -13.46 -3.59 -1.43
CA GLU A 33 -13.69 -2.55 -2.43
C GLU A 33 -13.76 -3.14 -3.85
N PHE A 34 -12.89 -4.09 -4.16
CA PHE A 34 -12.82 -4.73 -5.48
C PHE A 34 -13.51 -6.10 -5.54
N ARG A 35 -14.37 -6.44 -4.58
CA ARG A 35 -14.97 -7.78 -4.46
C ARG A 35 -15.62 -8.24 -5.76
N GLU A 36 -16.40 -7.37 -6.41
CA GLU A 36 -17.12 -7.65 -7.66
C GLU A 36 -16.19 -7.84 -8.88
N GLU A 37 -14.92 -7.43 -8.76
CA GLU A 37 -13.95 -7.41 -9.86
C GLU A 37 -12.69 -8.21 -9.52
N THR A 38 -12.75 -9.04 -8.47
CA THR A 38 -11.63 -9.91 -8.03
C THR A 38 -11.16 -10.84 -9.14
N GLU A 39 -12.07 -11.30 -10.01
CA GLU A 39 -11.72 -12.16 -11.14
C GLU A 39 -10.89 -11.43 -12.22
N LYS A 40 -11.05 -10.10 -12.33
CA LYS A 40 -10.32 -9.24 -13.27
C LYS A 40 -8.96 -8.79 -12.74
N LEU A 41 -8.74 -8.97 -11.44
CA LEU A 41 -7.61 -8.41 -10.70
C LEU A 41 -6.71 -9.50 -10.12
N LYS A 42 -5.43 -9.19 -9.99
CA LYS A 42 -4.48 -9.96 -9.19
C LYS A 42 -3.99 -9.09 -8.05
N PHE A 43 -4.09 -9.62 -6.84
CA PHE A 43 -3.59 -8.98 -5.63
C PHE A 43 -2.30 -9.65 -5.22
N GLU A 44 -1.23 -8.87 -5.09
CA GLU A 44 0.04 -9.34 -4.57
C GLU A 44 0.37 -8.54 -3.32
N ARG A 45 0.54 -9.26 -2.20
CA ARG A 45 1.06 -8.68 -0.96
C ARG A 45 2.57 -8.66 -1.04
N GLU A 46 3.15 -7.51 -0.69
CA GLU A 46 4.60 -7.32 -0.58
C GLU A 46 5.34 -7.66 -1.88
N TYR A 47 5.14 -6.83 -2.90
CA TYR A 47 5.91 -6.93 -4.15
C TYR A 47 7.18 -6.08 -4.10
N LEU A 48 8.33 -6.73 -4.20
CA LEU A 48 9.64 -6.08 -4.22
C LEU A 48 9.93 -5.50 -5.61
N LEU A 49 9.51 -4.25 -5.89
CA LEU A 49 9.89 -3.56 -7.13
C LEU A 49 11.38 -3.16 -7.18
N SER A 50 12.11 -3.25 -6.07
CA SER A 50 13.57 -3.02 -6.00
C SER A 50 14.19 -3.65 -4.74
N SER A 51 15.50 -3.44 -4.53
CA SER A 51 16.26 -3.84 -3.33
C SER A 51 15.85 -3.15 -2.02
N LYS A 52 14.83 -2.27 -2.04
CA LYS A 52 14.24 -1.66 -0.83
C LYS A 52 12.81 -2.18 -0.60
N PRO A 53 12.62 -3.11 0.37
CA PRO A 53 11.34 -3.74 0.66
C PRO A 53 10.21 -2.81 1.12
N MET A 54 10.53 -1.65 1.66
CA MET A 54 9.56 -0.84 2.43
C MET A 54 8.68 0.09 1.59
N ALA A 55 8.78 0.09 0.26
CA ALA A 55 8.14 1.14 -0.55
C ALA A 55 6.73 0.78 -1.05
N ILE A 56 6.40 -0.51 -1.13
CA ILE A 56 5.13 -0.97 -1.73
C ILE A 56 4.57 -2.14 -0.93
N ASP A 57 3.44 -1.89 -0.28
CA ASP A 57 2.79 -2.87 0.59
C ASP A 57 1.87 -3.82 -0.20
N VAL A 58 1.19 -3.31 -1.23
CA VAL A 58 0.19 -4.05 -2.03
C VAL A 58 0.26 -3.64 -3.50
N LEU A 59 0.25 -4.62 -4.41
CA LEU A 59 0.13 -4.41 -5.84
C LEU A 59 -1.21 -4.98 -6.35
N ILE A 60 -1.92 -4.19 -7.16
CA ILE A 60 -3.18 -4.59 -7.81
C ILE A 60 -2.96 -4.51 -9.32
N ILE A 61 -3.01 -5.66 -9.99
CA ILE A 61 -2.71 -5.79 -11.42
C ILE A 61 -3.99 -6.14 -12.18
N LYS A 62 -4.28 -5.38 -13.25
CA LYS A 62 -5.33 -5.76 -14.20
C LYS A 62 -4.90 -6.97 -15.01
N LYS A 63 -5.75 -7.98 -15.12
CA LYS A 63 -5.48 -9.14 -15.99
C LYS A 63 -5.69 -8.84 -17.47
N LYS A 64 -6.51 -7.85 -17.80
CA LYS A 64 -6.79 -7.38 -19.16
C LYS A 64 -6.89 -5.86 -19.19
N ASP A 65 -6.31 -5.24 -20.21
CA ASP A 65 -6.18 -3.80 -20.29
C ASP A 65 -7.51 -3.07 -20.55
N ALA A 66 -8.40 -3.69 -21.33
CA ALA A 66 -9.64 -3.06 -21.80
C ALA A 66 -10.82 -3.14 -20.82
N GLU A 67 -10.72 -3.91 -19.72
CA GLU A 67 -11.83 -4.05 -18.79
C GLU A 67 -11.91 -2.85 -17.82
N PRO A 68 -13.07 -2.16 -17.75
CA PRO A 68 -13.28 -1.11 -16.77
C PRO A 68 -13.31 -1.70 -15.37
N ILE A 69 -12.76 -0.94 -14.44
CA ILE A 69 -12.73 -1.26 -13.00
C ILE A 69 -13.48 -0.17 -12.27
N HIS A 70 -14.50 -0.57 -11.54
CA HIS A 70 -15.31 0.31 -10.71
C HIS A 70 -14.63 0.41 -9.35
N LYS A 71 -14.18 1.62 -9.03
CA LYS A 71 -13.55 1.93 -7.74
C LYS A 71 -14.13 3.20 -7.17
N ASN A 72 -14.10 3.31 -5.86
CA ASN A 72 -14.41 4.52 -5.10
C ASN A 72 -13.13 5.22 -4.63
N ILE A 73 -11.97 4.60 -4.83
CA ILE A 73 -10.67 5.17 -4.47
C ILE A 73 -10.29 6.31 -5.44
N GLY A 74 -10.17 7.52 -4.89
CA GLY A 74 -9.67 8.71 -5.59
C GLY A 74 -10.64 9.27 -6.64
N LYS A 75 -11.94 9.03 -6.49
CA LYS A 75 -12.98 9.79 -7.20
C LYS A 75 -13.00 11.21 -6.61
N ASN A 76 -12.76 12.22 -7.44
CA ASN A 76 -12.95 13.64 -7.12
C ASN A 76 -14.27 14.13 -7.72
#